data_AF-A0A251X6U4-F1
#
_entry.id   AF-A0A251X6U4-F1
#
_cell.length_a   1.000
_cell.length_b   1.000
_cell.length_c   1.000
_cell.angle_alpha   90.00
_cell.angle_beta   90.00
_cell.angle_gamma   90.00
#
_symmetry.space_group_name_H-M   'P 1'
#
loop_
_entity.id
_entity.type
_entity.pdbx_description
1 polymer ?
#
loop_
_entity_poly.entity_id
_entity_poly.type
_entity_poly.pdbx_seq_one_letter_code
_entity_poly.pdbx_strand_id
1 'polypeptide(L)'
;MEINSKITGLKYRICLSEKLKTIESNNFDINTCPSSCIYSDNRLNFAISKWVSPKRTRSYPYERVYNTLGNGKKITVIPVVKDEGFDGDRDFIQWDTVSMMSLLDVYVILAFYNKAEKNENYDNKITNQQFNNQYILNKIQEISAYHSSALHWNLQELKDNFSDIINKVKNSYRKISEQTKVKMHSEKGIDDFAVKISEGVEEFTKFSRQKAKDAQSREVVTIQPKEVLGATIPIFSESYNNTF
;
A
#
# COMPACT_ATOMS: atom_id res chain seq x y z
N MET A 1 -14.77 2.27 25.03
CA MET A 1 -13.72 3.27 25.32
C MET A 1 -13.14 3.72 24.00
N GLU A 2 -13.33 4.99 23.62
CA GLU A 2 -12.71 5.57 22.44
C GLU A 2 -11.40 6.25 22.84
N ILE A 3 -10.28 5.82 22.25
CA ILE A 3 -8.97 6.45 22.46
C ILE A 3 -8.79 7.50 21.38
N ASN A 4 -8.86 8.78 21.76
CA ASN A 4 -8.56 9.90 20.87
C ASN A 4 -7.11 10.34 21.09
N SER A 5 -6.31 10.34 20.02
CA SER A 5 -4.92 10.85 20.03
C SER A 5 -4.72 11.83 18.88
N LYS A 6 -3.98 12.92 19.15
CA LYS A 6 -3.65 13.97 18.17
C LYS A 6 -2.14 14.02 18.02
N ILE A 7 -1.65 13.83 16.79
CA ILE A 7 -0.23 13.93 16.47
C ILE A 7 0.07 15.39 16.08
N THR A 8 0.99 16.05 16.78
CA THR A 8 1.47 17.40 16.43
C THR A 8 2.99 17.47 16.45
N GLY A 9 3.60 17.97 15.38
CA GLY A 9 5.04 18.26 15.33
C GLY A 9 5.95 17.03 15.33
N LEU A 10 5.71 16.05 14.45
CA LEU A 10 6.54 14.85 14.34
C LEU A 10 7.99 15.22 13.94
N LYS A 11 8.96 14.85 14.78
CA LYS A 11 10.39 14.96 14.49
C LYS A 11 11.01 13.57 14.58
N TYR A 12 11.74 13.16 13.55
CA TYR A 12 12.41 11.88 13.53
C TYR A 12 13.76 11.98 12.81
N ARG A 13 14.69 11.10 13.18
CA ARG A 13 15.95 10.89 12.47
C ARG A 13 15.89 9.52 11.83
N ILE A 14 16.26 9.46 10.56
CA ILE A 14 16.31 8.21 9.81
C ILE A 14 17.63 7.53 10.13
N CYS A 15 17.53 6.29 10.60
CA CYS A 15 18.66 5.41 10.89
C CYS A 15 18.51 4.12 10.06
N LEU A 16 19.62 3.48 9.69
CA LEU A 16 19.60 2.17 9.01
C LEU A 16 18.87 2.15 7.65
N SER A 17 18.81 3.27 6.93
CA SER A 17 18.25 3.30 5.57
C SER A 17 19.24 2.70 4.57
N GLU A 18 18.75 1.89 3.65
CA GLU A 18 19.57 1.33 2.57
C GLU A 18 20.03 2.38 1.56
N LYS A 19 21.17 2.12 0.91
CA LYS A 19 21.63 2.93 -0.23
C LYS A 19 20.84 2.53 -1.49
N LEU A 20 19.95 3.40 -1.92
CA LEU A 20 19.07 3.14 -3.06
C LEU A 20 19.83 3.15 -4.40
N LYS A 21 19.54 2.16 -5.26
CA LYS A 21 20.01 2.13 -6.64
C LYS A 21 19.33 3.23 -7.45
N THR A 22 20.10 3.97 -8.23
CA THR A 22 19.58 4.97 -9.18
C THR A 22 19.29 4.32 -10.53
N ILE A 23 18.14 4.64 -11.10
CA ILE A 23 17.64 4.13 -12.38
C ILE A 23 17.20 5.34 -13.22
N GLU A 24 17.80 5.48 -14.39
CA GLU A 24 17.45 6.50 -15.38
C GLU A 24 16.04 6.29 -15.92
N SER A 25 15.34 7.38 -16.22
CA SER A 25 13.94 7.40 -16.68
C SER A 25 13.70 6.49 -17.88
N ASN A 26 14.63 6.47 -18.85
CA ASN A 26 14.56 5.64 -20.05
C ASN A 26 14.63 4.12 -19.78
N ASN A 27 15.19 3.73 -18.64
CA ASN A 27 15.38 2.33 -18.23
C ASN A 27 14.44 1.92 -17.09
N PHE A 28 13.52 2.79 -16.69
CA PHE A 28 12.67 2.55 -15.54
C PHE A 28 11.47 1.64 -15.89
N ASP A 29 11.38 0.52 -15.20
CA ASP A 29 10.17 -0.31 -15.14
C ASP A 29 9.88 -0.69 -13.69
N ILE A 30 8.71 -0.28 -13.20
CA ILE A 30 8.24 -0.57 -11.84
C ILE A 30 8.19 -2.07 -11.54
N ASN A 31 8.03 -2.93 -12.54
CA ASN A 31 7.88 -4.36 -12.34
C ASN A 31 9.25 -5.02 -12.11
N THR A 32 10.30 -4.52 -12.75
CA THR A 32 11.65 -5.11 -12.70
C THR A 32 12.62 -4.37 -11.76
N CYS A 33 12.33 -3.12 -11.42
CA CYS A 33 13.16 -2.35 -10.49
C CYS A 33 13.15 -2.97 -9.07
N PRO A 34 14.13 -2.65 -8.21
CA PRO A 34 14.08 -3.00 -6.79
C PRO A 34 12.81 -2.49 -6.09
N SER A 35 12.51 -3.02 -4.91
CA SER A 35 11.38 -2.59 -4.08
C SER A 35 11.42 -1.11 -3.72
N SER A 36 12.64 -0.56 -3.61
CA SER A 36 12.91 0.86 -3.43
C SER A 36 14.10 1.29 -4.29
N CYS A 37 14.00 2.40 -5.00
CA CYS A 37 15.04 2.92 -5.88
C CYS A 37 14.95 4.45 -6.03
N ILE A 38 15.95 5.05 -6.66
CA ILE A 38 15.90 6.44 -7.10
C ILE A 38 15.56 6.43 -8.59
N TYR A 39 14.42 7.00 -8.95
CA TYR A 39 14.11 7.38 -10.33
C TYR A 39 14.80 8.70 -10.63
N SER A 40 15.67 8.70 -11.64
CA SER A 40 16.36 9.88 -12.12
C SER A 40 15.81 10.29 -13.48
N ASP A 41 15.38 11.52 -13.58
CA ASP A 41 15.11 12.19 -14.85
C ASP A 41 15.99 13.43 -14.94
N ASN A 42 16.22 13.95 -16.15
CA ASN A 42 17.18 15.04 -16.43
C ASN A 42 16.98 16.31 -15.56
N ARG A 43 15.83 16.46 -14.89
CA ARG A 43 15.48 17.61 -14.07
C ARG A 43 15.37 17.31 -12.58
N LEU A 44 14.98 16.08 -12.21
CA LEU A 44 14.55 15.76 -10.84
C LEU A 44 14.82 14.29 -10.50
N ASN A 45 15.17 14.07 -9.23
CA ASN A 45 15.31 12.73 -8.66
C ASN A 45 14.16 12.48 -7.68
N PHE A 46 13.52 11.33 -7.81
CA PHE A 46 12.46 10.86 -6.91
C PHE A 46 12.88 9.55 -6.26
N ALA A 47 12.68 9.42 -4.95
CA ALA A 47 12.79 8.12 -4.31
C ALA A 47 11.46 7.39 -4.46
N ILE A 48 11.49 6.22 -5.09
CA ILE A 48 10.30 5.42 -5.38
C ILE A 48 10.33 4.15 -4.55
N SER A 49 9.21 3.82 -3.94
CA SER A 49 8.95 2.51 -3.33
C SER A 49 7.71 1.86 -3.96
N LYS A 50 7.64 0.53 -3.94
CA LYS A 50 6.50 -0.23 -4.51
C LYS A 50 5.94 -1.28 -3.57
N TRP A 51 4.62 -1.35 -3.50
CA TRP A 51 3.88 -2.33 -2.72
C TRP A 51 3.40 -3.47 -3.60
N VAL A 52 3.31 -4.68 -3.04
CA VAL A 52 2.83 -5.88 -3.74
C VAL A 52 1.36 -6.17 -3.44
N SER A 53 0.86 -5.79 -2.28
CA SER A 53 -0.55 -5.87 -1.89
C SER A 53 -0.97 -4.51 -1.32
N PRO A 54 -2.26 -4.13 -1.41
CA PRO A 54 -2.76 -2.95 -0.71
C PRO A 54 -2.67 -3.05 0.82
N LYS A 55 -2.53 -4.26 1.35
CA LYS A 55 -2.41 -4.49 2.80
C LYS A 55 -0.97 -4.71 3.23
N ARG A 56 -0.75 -4.51 4.53
CA ARG A 56 0.45 -4.97 5.24
C ARG A 56 0.52 -6.50 5.10
N THR A 57 1.37 -6.97 4.21
CA THR A 57 1.64 -8.40 4.00
C THR A 57 3.05 -8.73 4.47
N ARG A 58 3.42 -10.01 4.43
CA ARG A 58 4.77 -10.52 4.77
C ARG A 58 5.90 -9.95 3.88
N SER A 59 5.56 -9.08 2.91
CA SER A 59 6.51 -8.41 2.04
C SER A 59 7.05 -7.08 2.59
N TYR A 60 6.76 -6.78 3.87
CA TYR A 60 7.24 -5.62 4.64
C TYR A 60 7.15 -4.27 3.89
N PRO A 61 5.95 -3.83 3.46
CA PRO A 61 5.79 -2.62 2.65
C PRO A 61 6.32 -1.33 3.30
N TYR A 62 6.30 -1.24 4.63
CA TYR A 62 6.79 -0.07 5.36
C TYR A 62 8.31 0.05 5.38
N GLU A 63 9.04 -1.05 5.33
CA GLU A 63 10.50 -1.02 5.21
C GLU A 63 10.91 -0.38 3.88
N ARG A 64 10.20 -0.72 2.80
CA ARG A 64 10.40 -0.14 1.46
C ARG A 64 10.20 1.37 1.46
N VAL A 65 9.10 1.83 2.06
CA VAL A 65 8.82 3.26 2.21
C VAL A 65 9.89 3.92 3.09
N TYR A 66 10.25 3.29 4.21
CA TYR A 66 11.24 3.78 5.15
C TYR A 66 12.59 4.04 4.48
N ASN A 67 13.06 3.13 3.63
CA ASN A 67 14.30 3.28 2.87
C ASN A 67 14.30 4.51 1.92
N THR A 68 13.13 5.00 1.53
CA THR A 68 12.99 6.21 0.69
C THR A 68 12.91 7.51 1.49
N LEU A 69 12.67 7.45 2.80
CA LEU A 69 12.41 8.65 3.61
C LEU A 69 13.61 9.60 3.67
N GLY A 70 14.84 9.10 3.50
CA GLY A 70 16.08 9.86 3.57
C GLY A 70 16.33 10.78 2.37
N ASN A 71 15.47 10.68 1.36
CA ASN A 71 15.64 11.36 0.08
C ASN A 71 14.69 12.56 -0.03
N GLY A 72 14.79 13.30 -1.15
CA GLY A 72 13.97 14.47 -1.48
C GLY A 72 12.49 14.13 -1.71
N LYS A 73 11.92 14.38 -2.89
CA LYS A 73 10.52 13.97 -3.14
C LYS A 73 10.40 12.43 -3.13
N LYS A 74 9.45 11.89 -2.36
CA LYS A 74 9.24 10.44 -2.17
C LYS A 74 7.90 10.02 -2.76
N ILE A 75 7.90 8.93 -3.53
CA ILE A 75 6.70 8.37 -4.17
C ILE A 75 6.56 6.91 -3.74
N THR A 76 5.34 6.47 -3.44
CA THR A 76 5.02 5.06 -3.25
C THR A 76 3.93 4.63 -4.23
N VAL A 77 4.14 3.49 -4.89
CA VAL A 77 3.16 2.88 -5.78
C VAL A 77 2.41 1.80 -5.01
N ILE A 78 1.09 1.94 -4.89
CA ILE A 78 0.24 1.02 -4.12
C ILE A 78 -0.90 0.49 -5.00
N PRO A 79 -1.09 -0.83 -5.14
CA PRO A 79 -2.24 -1.37 -5.82
C PRO A 79 -3.51 -1.08 -5.01
N VAL A 80 -4.56 -0.58 -5.65
CA VAL A 80 -5.85 -0.32 -4.98
C VAL A 80 -6.54 -1.63 -4.60
N VAL A 81 -6.45 -2.63 -5.48
CA VAL A 81 -6.98 -3.97 -5.29
C VAL A 81 -5.94 -4.99 -5.72
N LYS A 82 -5.71 -6.01 -4.89
CA LYS A 82 -5.01 -7.23 -5.28
C LYS A 82 -5.98 -8.38 -5.17
N ASP A 83 -6.40 -8.93 -6.31
CA ASP A 83 -7.24 -10.12 -6.39
C ASP A 83 -6.38 -11.27 -6.89
N GLU A 84 -6.28 -12.36 -6.13
CA GLU A 84 -5.51 -13.53 -6.51
C GLU A 84 -6.36 -14.59 -7.23
N GLY A 85 -7.65 -14.32 -7.52
CA GLY A 85 -8.57 -15.31 -8.09
C GLY A 85 -9.42 -16.00 -7.03
N PHE A 86 -10.42 -16.77 -7.45
CA PHE A 86 -11.43 -17.38 -6.56
C PHE A 86 -10.84 -18.27 -5.45
N ASP A 87 -9.70 -18.93 -5.71
CA ASP A 87 -9.00 -19.78 -4.74
C ASP A 87 -7.94 -19.01 -3.92
N GLY A 88 -7.86 -17.69 -4.11
CA GLY A 88 -6.86 -16.82 -3.49
C GLY A 88 -7.45 -15.71 -2.63
N ASP A 89 -6.58 -14.83 -2.15
CA ASP A 89 -7.00 -13.68 -1.36
C ASP A 89 -7.45 -12.51 -2.25
N ARG A 90 -8.31 -11.67 -1.67
CA ARG A 90 -8.71 -10.38 -2.27
C ARG A 90 -8.56 -9.25 -1.26
N ASP A 91 -7.58 -8.41 -1.53
CA ASP A 91 -7.20 -7.28 -0.68
C ASP A 91 -7.57 -5.95 -1.32
N PHE A 92 -7.94 -4.99 -0.47
CA PHE A 92 -8.29 -3.62 -0.83
C PHE A 92 -7.44 -2.64 -0.03
N ILE A 93 -7.11 -1.50 -0.62
CA ILE A 93 -6.41 -0.41 0.06
C ILE A 93 -7.26 0.14 1.21
N GLN A 94 -6.61 0.53 2.30
CA GLN A 94 -7.25 1.08 3.49
C GLN A 94 -6.90 2.56 3.64
N TRP A 95 -7.83 3.34 4.21
CA TRP A 95 -7.62 4.76 4.50
C TRP A 95 -6.37 5.01 5.33
N ASP A 96 -6.13 4.19 6.36
CA ASP A 96 -4.98 4.33 7.26
C ASP A 96 -3.64 4.22 6.51
N THR A 97 -3.61 3.52 5.37
CA THR A 97 -2.41 3.47 4.51
C THR A 97 -2.16 4.83 3.86
N VAL A 98 -3.17 5.43 3.24
CA VAL A 98 -3.04 6.72 2.55
C VAL A 98 -2.78 7.86 3.54
N SER A 99 -3.46 7.84 4.69
CA SER A 99 -3.26 8.84 5.75
C SER A 99 -1.84 8.78 6.33
N MET A 100 -1.30 7.56 6.54
CA MET A 100 0.08 7.39 7.01
C MET A 100 1.11 7.86 5.97
N MET A 101 0.90 7.59 4.68
CA MET A 101 1.79 8.11 3.63
C MET A 101 1.78 9.64 3.59
N SER A 102 0.61 10.24 3.79
CA SER A 102 0.46 11.70 3.88
C SER A 102 1.19 12.28 5.10
N LEU A 103 1.14 11.61 6.24
CA LEU A 103 1.87 12.01 7.46
C LEU A 103 3.39 11.97 7.26
N LEU A 104 3.89 11.02 6.47
CA LEU A 104 5.32 10.84 6.17
C LEU A 104 5.81 11.70 4.98
N ASP A 105 4.94 12.56 4.44
CA ASP A 105 5.18 13.35 3.22
C ASP A 105 5.60 12.49 2.01
N VAL A 106 4.88 11.38 1.81
CA VAL A 106 5.05 10.45 0.69
C VAL A 106 3.84 10.54 -0.26
N TYR A 107 4.12 10.82 -1.52
CA TYR A 107 3.11 10.89 -2.58
C TYR A 107 2.68 9.48 -2.98
N VAL A 108 1.39 9.21 -2.99
CA VAL A 108 0.83 7.90 -3.33
C VAL A 108 0.39 7.90 -4.79
N ILE A 109 0.85 6.91 -5.54
CA ILE A 109 0.26 6.53 -6.83
C ILE A 109 -0.68 5.36 -6.58
N LEU A 110 -1.97 5.60 -6.72
CA LEU A 110 -2.99 4.55 -6.73
C LEU A 110 -2.90 3.80 -8.06
N ALA A 111 -2.48 2.54 -8.01
CA ALA A 111 -2.16 1.72 -9.16
C ALA A 111 -3.06 0.49 -9.26
N PHE A 112 -2.95 -0.22 -10.39
CA PHE A 112 -3.67 -1.44 -10.69
C PHE A 112 -2.77 -2.43 -11.43
N TYR A 113 -3.04 -3.71 -11.22
CA TYR A 113 -2.41 -4.79 -11.98
C TYR A 113 -3.12 -4.97 -13.31
N ASN A 114 -2.36 -5.10 -14.40
CA ASN A 114 -2.90 -5.28 -15.75
C ASN A 114 -2.42 -6.56 -16.46
N LYS A 115 -1.49 -7.29 -15.83
CA LYS A 115 -1.04 -8.61 -16.27
C LYS A 115 -0.86 -9.51 -15.04
N ALA A 116 -1.03 -10.81 -15.23
CA ALA A 116 -0.75 -11.83 -14.24
C ALA A 116 -0.58 -13.18 -14.93
N GLU A 117 -0.09 -14.16 -14.20
CA GLU A 117 0.08 -15.54 -14.67
C GLU A 117 -0.83 -16.48 -13.88
N LYS A 118 -1.28 -17.58 -14.48
CA LYS A 118 -2.00 -18.63 -13.75
C LYS A 118 -1.04 -19.29 -12.75
N ASN A 119 -1.52 -19.52 -11.53
CA ASN A 119 -0.78 -20.32 -10.56
C ASN A 119 -0.87 -21.80 -10.96
N GLU A 120 0.27 -22.49 -11.01
CA GLU A 120 0.32 -23.90 -11.43
C GLU A 120 -0.32 -24.85 -10.40
N ASN A 121 -0.37 -24.45 -9.12
CA ASN A 121 -0.83 -25.31 -8.03
C ASN A 121 -2.34 -25.20 -7.73
N TYR A 122 -3.02 -24.21 -8.30
CA TYR A 122 -4.42 -23.91 -7.99
C TYR A 122 -5.19 -23.56 -9.25
N ASP A 123 -6.39 -24.13 -9.40
CA ASP A 123 -7.18 -23.98 -10.63
C ASP A 123 -7.64 -22.55 -10.87
N ASN A 124 -8.06 -21.85 -9.82
CA ASN A 124 -8.61 -20.50 -9.90
C ASN A 124 -7.76 -19.50 -9.13
N LYS A 125 -6.44 -19.59 -9.25
CA LYS A 125 -5.51 -18.62 -8.66
C LYS A 125 -4.55 -18.04 -9.69
N ILE A 126 -4.27 -16.74 -9.56
CA ILE A 126 -3.23 -16.03 -10.33
C ILE A 126 -2.05 -15.64 -9.42
N THR A 127 -0.88 -15.47 -10.04
CA THR A 127 0.37 -15.03 -9.43
C THR A 127 1.10 -14.05 -10.35
N ASN A 128 2.29 -13.57 -9.95
CA ASN A 128 3.17 -12.72 -10.77
C ASN A 128 2.45 -11.51 -11.38
N GLN A 129 1.59 -10.87 -10.60
CA GLN A 129 0.81 -9.71 -11.05
C GLN A 129 1.75 -8.53 -11.32
N GLN A 130 1.56 -7.85 -12.45
CA GLN A 130 2.39 -6.74 -12.91
C GLN A 130 1.57 -5.47 -13.09
N PHE A 131 2.14 -4.35 -12.66
CA PHE A 131 1.56 -3.03 -12.81
C PHE A 131 1.66 -2.55 -14.26
N ASN A 132 0.73 -1.66 -14.61
CA ASN A 132 0.87 -0.87 -15.83
C ASN A 132 2.00 0.17 -15.67
N ASN A 133 3.18 -0.13 -16.21
CA ASN A 133 4.35 0.76 -16.09
C ASN A 133 4.12 2.14 -16.72
N GLN A 134 3.44 2.21 -17.87
CA GLN A 134 3.16 3.48 -18.54
C GLN A 134 2.28 4.39 -17.69
N TYR A 135 1.25 3.83 -17.05
CA TYR A 135 0.39 4.58 -16.14
C TYR A 135 1.20 5.17 -14.96
N ILE A 136 2.13 4.40 -14.41
CA ILE A 136 2.97 4.84 -13.29
C ILE A 136 3.95 5.93 -13.73
N LEU A 137 4.59 5.78 -14.90
CA LEU A 137 5.46 6.81 -15.46
C LEU A 137 4.70 8.13 -15.67
N ASN A 138 3.49 8.07 -16.21
CA ASN A 138 2.65 9.26 -16.38
C ASN A 138 2.35 9.92 -15.03
N LYS A 139 2.01 9.14 -14.00
CA LYS A 139 1.74 9.65 -12.65
C LYS A 139 2.98 10.24 -11.97
N ILE A 140 4.16 9.67 -12.19
CA ILE A 140 5.43 10.26 -11.71
C ILE A 140 5.63 11.65 -12.34
N GLN A 141 5.35 11.78 -13.64
CA GLN A 141 5.45 13.05 -14.36
C GLN A 141 4.42 14.08 -13.86
N GLU A 142 3.18 13.67 -13.57
CA GLU A 142 2.17 14.52 -12.92
C GLU A 142 2.66 15.03 -11.55
N ILE A 143 3.20 14.14 -10.70
CA ILE A 143 3.77 14.50 -9.39
C ILE A 143 4.99 15.43 -9.53
N SER A 144 5.75 15.29 -10.61
CA SER A 144 6.91 16.15 -10.87
C SER A 144 6.51 17.62 -11.04
N ALA A 145 5.37 17.86 -11.69
CA ALA A 145 4.77 19.17 -11.89
C ALA A 145 3.91 19.63 -10.70
N TYR A 146 3.67 18.76 -9.71
CA TYR A 146 2.89 19.07 -8.52
C TYR A 146 3.74 19.79 -7.46
N HIS A 147 3.26 20.93 -7.00
CA HIS A 147 3.99 21.82 -6.07
C HIS A 147 3.45 21.80 -4.63
N SER A 148 2.21 21.33 -4.42
CA SER A 148 1.63 21.21 -3.07
C SER A 148 2.13 19.94 -2.36
N SER A 149 1.83 19.80 -1.07
CA SER A 149 2.32 18.67 -0.25
C SER A 149 1.71 17.32 -0.65
N ALA A 150 2.35 16.23 -0.19
CA ALA A 150 1.85 14.88 -0.41
C ALA A 150 0.43 14.66 0.12
N LEU A 151 0.07 15.31 1.24
CA LEU A 151 -1.29 15.28 1.77
C LEU A 151 -2.32 15.76 0.74
N HIS A 152 -2.07 16.91 0.10
CA HIS A 152 -3.00 17.47 -0.87
C HIS A 152 -3.11 16.59 -2.11
N TRP A 153 -1.97 16.08 -2.60
CA TRP A 153 -1.94 15.12 -3.71
C TRP A 153 -2.75 13.86 -3.38
N ASN A 154 -2.51 13.25 -2.23
CA ASN A 154 -3.14 11.99 -1.84
C ASN A 154 -4.67 12.12 -1.67
N LEU A 155 -5.13 13.23 -1.11
CA LEU A 155 -6.56 13.53 -1.01
C LEU A 155 -7.19 13.77 -2.38
N GLN A 156 -6.49 14.49 -3.26
CA GLN A 156 -6.94 14.74 -4.63
C GLN A 156 -7.03 13.44 -5.43
N GLU A 157 -6.02 12.56 -5.34
CA GLU A 157 -6.03 11.25 -6.00
C GLU A 157 -7.23 10.40 -5.56
N LEU A 158 -7.56 10.39 -4.26
CA LEU A 158 -8.73 9.68 -3.75
C LEU A 158 -10.06 10.30 -4.21
N LYS A 159 -10.13 11.61 -4.39
CA LYS A 159 -11.35 12.30 -4.77
C LYS A 159 -11.60 12.23 -6.28
N ASP A 160 -10.58 12.52 -7.07
CA ASP A 160 -10.75 12.81 -8.51
C ASP A 160 -10.39 11.59 -9.37
N ASN A 161 -9.34 10.83 -9.01
CA ASN A 161 -8.81 9.73 -9.82
C ASN A 161 -9.37 8.35 -9.42
N PHE A 162 -9.99 8.24 -8.24
CA PHE A 162 -10.38 6.94 -7.69
C PHE A 162 -11.46 6.22 -8.49
N SER A 163 -12.45 6.93 -9.05
CA SER A 163 -13.47 6.28 -9.89
C SER A 163 -12.85 5.67 -11.15
N ASP A 164 -11.93 6.39 -11.80
CA ASP A 164 -11.21 5.92 -12.98
C ASP A 164 -10.31 4.72 -12.67
N ILE A 165 -9.59 4.75 -11.53
CA ILE A 165 -8.73 3.62 -11.14
C ILE A 165 -9.54 2.36 -10.88
N ILE A 166 -10.72 2.46 -10.27
CA ILE A 166 -11.61 1.31 -10.07
C ILE A 166 -12.08 0.73 -11.40
N ASN A 167 -12.46 1.57 -12.36
CA ASN A 167 -12.83 1.10 -13.70
C ASN A 167 -11.66 0.38 -14.39
N LYS A 168 -10.44 0.91 -14.27
CA LYS A 168 -9.22 0.26 -14.75
C LYS A 168 -8.96 -1.08 -14.06
N VAL A 169 -9.19 -1.18 -12.75
CA VAL A 169 -9.10 -2.42 -11.98
C VAL A 169 -10.07 -3.47 -12.51
N LYS A 170 -11.36 -3.14 -12.64
CA LYS A 170 -12.39 -4.08 -13.14
C LYS A 170 -12.05 -4.59 -14.54
N ASN A 171 -11.74 -3.67 -15.45
CA ASN A 171 -11.38 -4.01 -16.83
C ASN A 171 -10.11 -4.87 -16.90
N SER A 172 -9.14 -4.61 -16.01
CA SER A 172 -7.89 -5.37 -15.99
C SER A 172 -8.09 -6.79 -15.47
N TYR A 173 -8.84 -6.99 -14.38
CA TYR A 173 -9.10 -8.34 -13.88
C TYR A 173 -10.01 -9.16 -14.80
N ARG A 174 -10.94 -8.52 -15.54
CA ARG A 174 -11.68 -9.20 -16.64
C ARG A 174 -10.71 -9.74 -17.70
N LYS A 175 -9.81 -8.88 -18.20
CA LYS A 175 -8.79 -9.28 -19.19
C LYS A 175 -7.85 -10.36 -18.66
N ILE A 176 -7.41 -10.25 -17.42
CA ILE A 176 -6.55 -11.27 -16.77
C ILE A 176 -7.32 -12.60 -16.68
N SER A 177 -8.59 -12.57 -16.30
CA SER A 177 -9.44 -13.78 -16.22
C SER A 177 -9.55 -14.47 -17.57
N GLU A 178 -9.82 -13.71 -18.65
CA GLU A 178 -9.89 -14.22 -20.02
C GLU A 178 -8.55 -14.81 -20.49
N GLN A 179 -7.44 -14.12 -20.24
CA GLN A 179 -6.10 -14.54 -20.67
C GLN A 179 -5.60 -15.78 -19.94
N THR A 180 -5.80 -15.84 -18.62
CA THR A 180 -5.30 -16.92 -17.76
C THR A 180 -6.29 -18.07 -17.62
N LYS A 181 -7.55 -17.87 -18.06
CA LYS A 181 -8.69 -18.79 -17.85
C LYS A 181 -8.97 -19.09 -16.38
N VAL A 182 -8.56 -18.20 -15.48
CA VAL A 182 -8.81 -18.29 -14.03
C VAL A 182 -10.12 -17.60 -13.70
N LYS A 183 -10.97 -18.27 -12.93
CA LYS A 183 -12.18 -17.65 -12.35
C LYS A 183 -11.77 -16.65 -11.27
N MET A 184 -12.15 -15.39 -11.46
CA MET A 184 -11.93 -14.33 -10.48
C MET A 184 -13.06 -14.26 -9.45
N HIS A 185 -12.84 -13.53 -8.36
CA HIS A 185 -13.94 -13.16 -7.48
C HIS A 185 -14.97 -12.28 -8.20
N SER A 186 -16.19 -12.23 -7.65
CA SER A 186 -17.24 -11.36 -8.18
C SER A 186 -16.86 -9.88 -8.09
N GLU A 187 -17.10 -9.15 -9.18
CA GLU A 187 -16.94 -7.70 -9.28
C GLU A 187 -17.77 -6.90 -8.28
N LYS A 188 -18.86 -7.48 -7.76
CA LYS A 188 -19.69 -6.84 -6.74
C LYS A 188 -18.85 -6.37 -5.56
N GLY A 189 -17.83 -7.12 -5.16
CA GLY A 189 -16.94 -6.71 -4.06
C GLY A 189 -16.10 -5.46 -4.37
N ILE A 190 -15.79 -5.22 -5.65
CA ILE A 190 -15.10 -4.01 -6.12
C ILE A 190 -16.10 -2.85 -6.20
N ASP A 191 -17.33 -3.09 -6.65
CA ASP A 191 -18.39 -2.08 -6.69
C ASP A 191 -18.77 -1.61 -5.28
N ASP A 192 -18.98 -2.55 -4.35
CA ASP A 192 -19.24 -2.26 -2.94
C ASP A 192 -18.10 -1.46 -2.30
N PHE A 193 -16.86 -1.70 -2.73
CA PHE A 193 -15.70 -0.93 -2.28
C PHE A 193 -15.70 0.49 -2.84
N ALA A 194 -16.03 0.64 -4.12
CA ALA A 194 -16.07 1.93 -4.80
C ALA A 194 -17.13 2.87 -4.20
N VAL A 195 -18.33 2.34 -3.92
CA VAL A 195 -19.43 3.10 -3.29
C VAL A 195 -18.97 3.72 -1.98
N LYS A 196 -18.34 2.93 -1.10
CA LYS A 196 -17.91 3.38 0.23
C LYS A 196 -16.83 4.45 0.22
N ILE A 197 -16.06 4.55 -0.86
CA ILE A 197 -15.05 5.60 -1.02
C ILE A 197 -15.68 6.85 -1.66
N SER A 198 -16.64 6.66 -2.57
CA SER A 198 -17.36 7.77 -3.19
C SER A 198 -18.23 8.56 -2.21
N GLU A 199 -18.65 7.96 -1.09
CA GLU A 199 -19.39 8.60 0.00
C GLU A 199 -18.53 9.58 0.83
N GLY A 200 -17.20 9.59 0.62
CA GLY A 200 -16.28 10.57 1.20
C GLY A 200 -15.29 9.99 2.21
N VAL A 201 -14.38 10.85 2.68
CA VAL A 201 -13.25 10.46 3.56
C VAL A 201 -13.71 9.84 4.88
N GLU A 202 -14.79 10.36 5.48
CA GLU A 202 -15.32 9.83 6.75
C GLU A 202 -15.83 8.40 6.60
N GLU A 203 -16.61 8.11 5.57
CA GLU A 203 -17.12 6.76 5.32
C GLU A 203 -16.00 5.79 4.92
N PHE A 204 -15.02 6.25 4.13
CA PHE A 204 -13.84 5.44 3.85
C PHE A 204 -13.04 5.11 5.12
N THR A 205 -12.93 6.07 6.05
CA THR A 205 -12.29 5.87 7.36
C THR A 205 -13.05 4.84 8.20
N LYS A 206 -14.37 5.00 8.34
CA LYS A 206 -15.23 4.06 9.11
C LYS A 206 -15.16 2.66 8.51
N PHE A 207 -15.31 2.53 7.20
CA PHE A 207 -15.23 1.24 6.51
C PHE A 207 -13.87 0.56 6.69
N SER A 208 -12.78 1.32 6.55
CA SER A 208 -11.42 0.80 6.72
C SER A 208 -11.19 0.28 8.15
N ARG A 209 -11.64 1.03 9.16
CA ARG A 209 -11.53 0.67 10.57
C ARG A 209 -12.35 -0.57 10.92
N GLN A 210 -13.57 -0.68 10.37
CA GLN A 210 -14.39 -1.87 10.55
C GLN A 210 -13.69 -3.12 9.98
N LYS A 211 -13.13 -3.03 8.75
CA LYS A 211 -12.37 -4.14 8.15
C LYS A 211 -11.14 -4.54 8.98
N ALA A 212 -10.44 -3.57 9.56
CA ALA A 212 -9.31 -3.85 10.45
C ALA A 212 -9.76 -4.56 11.73
N LYS A 213 -10.87 -4.12 12.33
CA LYS A 213 -11.49 -4.77 13.50
C LYS A 213 -11.91 -6.20 13.20
N ASP A 214 -12.58 -6.44 12.07
CA ASP A 214 -13.03 -7.78 11.66
C ASP A 214 -11.85 -8.73 11.38
N ALA A 215 -10.71 -8.20 10.89
CA ALA A 215 -9.49 -8.98 10.75
C ALA A 215 -8.91 -9.35 12.12
N GLN A 216 -8.79 -8.38 13.03
CA GLN A 216 -8.29 -8.61 14.39
C GLN A 216 -9.17 -9.59 15.16
N SER A 217 -10.50 -9.49 15.07
CA SER A 217 -11.41 -10.42 15.74
C SER A 217 -11.26 -11.86 15.24
N ARG A 218 -10.89 -12.06 13.96
CA ARG A 218 -10.59 -13.40 13.43
C ARG A 218 -9.25 -13.95 13.95
N GLU A 219 -8.26 -13.08 14.14
CA GLU A 219 -6.95 -13.46 14.70
C GLU A 219 -7.05 -13.88 16.18
N VAL A 220 -7.92 -13.25 16.97
CA VAL A 220 -8.14 -13.60 18.39
C VAL A 220 -8.74 -15.01 18.56
N VAL A 221 -9.51 -15.50 17.57
CA VAL A 221 -10.12 -16.84 17.62
C VAL A 221 -9.11 -17.93 17.27
N THR A 222 -8.05 -17.60 16.54
CA THR A 222 -7.00 -18.55 16.18
C THR A 222 -5.98 -18.71 17.31
N ILE A 223 -5.95 -19.90 17.93
CA ILE A 223 -4.89 -20.27 18.88
C ILE A 223 -3.61 -20.49 18.08
N GLN A 224 -2.62 -19.61 18.25
CA GLN A 224 -1.31 -19.79 17.65
C GLN A 224 -0.52 -20.83 18.47
N PRO A 225 -0.19 -22.03 17.94
CA PRO A 225 0.44 -23.10 18.73
C PRO A 225 1.83 -22.75 19.29
N LYS A 226 2.45 -21.69 18.76
CA LYS A 226 3.75 -21.16 19.20
C LYS A 226 3.64 -20.01 20.21
N GLU A 227 2.44 -19.53 20.49
CA GLU A 227 2.21 -18.56 21.56
C GLU A 227 2.08 -19.32 22.90
N VAL A 228 3.13 -19.24 23.71
CA VAL A 228 3.09 -19.75 25.08
C VAL A 228 2.32 -18.74 25.93
N LEU A 229 1.01 -18.95 26.08
CA LEU A 229 0.14 -18.12 26.93
C LEU A 229 0.38 -18.32 28.44
N GLY A 230 1.38 -19.12 28.82
CA GLY A 230 1.64 -19.56 30.19
C GLY A 230 2.81 -18.90 30.92
N ALA A 231 3.54 -17.96 30.31
CA ALA A 231 4.63 -17.25 30.99
C ALA A 231 4.18 -15.85 31.42
N THR A 232 3.80 -15.71 32.68
CA THR A 232 3.76 -14.40 33.35
C THR A 232 5.17 -13.84 33.32
N ILE A 233 5.49 -12.93 32.39
CA ILE A 233 6.73 -12.17 32.43
C ILE A 233 6.54 -11.14 33.54
N PRO A 234 7.25 -11.22 34.69
CA PRO A 234 7.18 -10.17 35.68
C PRO A 234 7.79 -8.91 35.06
N ILE A 235 6.97 -7.87 34.90
CA ILE A 235 7.46 -6.54 34.58
C ILE A 235 8.13 -6.03 35.87
N PHE A 236 9.44 -6.21 35.99
CA PHE A 236 10.23 -5.51 36.99
C PHE A 236 10.41 -4.07 36.51
N SER A 237 9.61 -3.15 37.06
CA SER A 237 9.93 -1.72 36.99
C SER A 237 10.97 -1.42 38.07
N GLU A 238 12.26 -1.41 37.72
CA GLU A 238 13.27 -0.77 38.55
C GLU A 238 13.15 0.75 38.39
N SER A 239 12.56 1.39 39.39
CA SER A 239 12.68 2.83 39.60
C SER A 239 14.12 3.15 39.99
N TYR A 240 14.91 3.68 39.05
CA TYR A 240 16.20 4.30 39.37
C TYR A 240 15.97 5.61 40.12
N ASN A 241 16.00 5.54 41.45
CA ASN A 241 16.26 6.71 42.30
C ASN A 241 17.76 7.03 42.20
N ASN A 242 18.13 7.94 41.31
CA ASN A 242 19.46 8.54 41.34
C ASN A 242 19.45 9.73 42.30
N THR A 243 19.88 9.48 43.54
CA THR A 243 20.59 10.47 44.35
C THR A 243 22.07 10.38 44.02
N PHE A 244 22.63 11.44 43.44
CA PHE A 244 23.87 12.14 43.84
C PHE A 244 23.94 13.46 43.07
#